data_AF-A0A1V6CJB3-F1
#
_entry.id   AF-A0A1V6CJB3-F1
#
_cell.length_a   1.000
_cell.length_b   1.000
_cell.length_c   1.000
_cell.angle_alpha   90.00
_cell.angle_beta   90.00
_cell.angle_gamma   90.00
#
_symmetry.space_group_name_H-M   'P 1'
#
loop_
_entity.id
_entity.type
_entity.pdbx_description
1 polymer ?
#
loop_
_entity_poly.entity_id
_entity_poly.type
_entity_poly.pdbx_seq_one_letter_code
_entity_poly.pdbx_strand_id
1 'polypeptide(L)'
;MIEINGKEKDMLVKIENNQFTGGAYRRATFIDKVCRNKSDRLILEGLCKKGLVEKGLGGTVAGDVYDGCWLTQKGKEALREGQVKDAIQEDSSNSV
;
A
#
# COMPACT_ATOMS: atom_id res chain seq x y z
N MET A 1 -2.94 18.00 5.37
CA MET A 1 -3.41 16.64 5.69
C MET A 1 -3.90 16.00 4.40
N ILE A 2 -3.35 14.86 3.97
CA ILE A 2 -3.84 14.15 2.78
C ILE A 2 -5.02 13.29 3.19
N GLU A 3 -6.16 13.47 2.54
CA GLU A 3 -7.34 12.64 2.79
C GLU A 3 -7.24 11.32 2.02
N ILE A 4 -7.23 10.22 2.76
CA ILE A 4 -7.32 8.86 2.23
C ILE A 4 -8.58 8.21 2.76
N ASN A 5 -9.36 7.57 1.90
CA ASN A 5 -10.53 6.81 2.32
C ASN A 5 -10.15 5.39 2.78
N GLY A 6 -11.12 4.64 3.35
CA GLY A 6 -10.88 3.29 3.84
C GLY A 6 -10.30 2.33 2.80
N LYS A 7 -10.79 2.37 1.55
CA LYS A 7 -10.30 1.49 0.48
C LYS A 7 -8.87 1.84 0.04
N GLU A 8 -8.55 3.13 0.01
CA GLU A 8 -7.20 3.61 -0.25
C GLU A 8 -6.24 3.17 0.85
N LYS A 9 -6.64 3.31 2.12
CA LYS A 9 -5.88 2.82 3.26
C LYS A 9 -5.66 1.31 3.20
N ASP A 10 -6.70 0.53 2.91
CA ASP A 10 -6.59 -0.93 2.74
C ASP A 10 -5.59 -1.29 1.64
N MET A 11 -5.57 -0.52 0.53
CA MET A 11 -4.58 -0.72 -0.53
C MET A 11 -3.16 -0.40 -0.05
N LEU A 12 -2.95 0.66 0.72
CA LEU A 12 -1.64 0.97 1.32
C LEU A 12 -1.16 -0.16 2.23
N VAL A 13 -2.05 -0.71 3.07
CA VAL A 13 -1.78 -1.87 3.95
C VAL A 13 -1.41 -3.10 3.12
N LYS A 14 -2.18 -3.40 2.07
CA LYS A 14 -1.89 -4.52 1.17
C LYS A 14 -0.52 -4.38 0.51
N ILE A 15 -0.16 -3.20 0.05
CA ILE A 15 1.15 -2.93 -0.57
C ILE A 15 2.28 -3.19 0.43
N GLU A 16 2.18 -2.66 1.66
CA GLU A 16 3.22 -2.85 2.68
C GLU A 16 3.37 -4.33 3.09
N ASN A 17 2.26 -5.04 3.27
CA ASN A 17 2.26 -6.42 3.75
C ASN A 17 2.62 -7.46 2.69
N ASN A 18 2.61 -7.10 1.40
CA ASN A 18 2.90 -8.02 0.29
C ASN A 18 4.22 -7.73 -0.43
N GLN A 19 5.11 -6.96 0.19
CA GLN A 19 6.46 -6.75 -0.33
C GLN A 19 7.15 -8.10 -0.57
N PHE A 20 7.72 -8.28 -1.76
CA PHE A 20 8.39 -9.52 -2.08
C PHE A 20 9.72 -9.61 -1.32
N THR A 21 9.87 -10.64 -0.49
CA THR A 21 11.09 -10.91 0.27
C THR A 21 11.89 -12.00 -0.45
N GLY A 22 12.97 -11.61 -1.12
CA GLY A 22 13.96 -12.54 -1.66
C GLY A 22 15.25 -12.47 -0.84
N GLY A 23 15.41 -13.37 0.14
CA GLY A 23 16.51 -13.27 1.10
C GLY A 23 16.39 -12.03 1.99
N ALA A 24 17.49 -11.28 2.16
CA ALA A 24 17.54 -10.10 3.04
C ALA A 24 16.94 -8.80 2.43
N TYR A 25 16.50 -8.82 1.16
CA TYR A 25 16.07 -7.62 0.46
C TYR A 25 14.55 -7.54 0.32
N ARG A 26 13.96 -6.46 0.85
CA ARG A 26 12.57 -6.08 0.58
C ARG A 26 12.48 -5.48 -0.83
N ARG A 27 11.66 -6.07 -1.69
CA ARG A 27 11.42 -5.62 -3.06
C ARG A 27 10.01 -5.04 -3.22
N ALA A 28 9.76 -4.46 -4.38
CA ALA A 28 8.45 -3.98 -4.79
C ALA A 28 7.37 -5.06 -4.65
N THR A 29 6.16 -4.63 -4.36
CA THR A 29 4.99 -5.50 -4.28
C THR A 29 4.44 -5.75 -5.67
N PHE A 30 4.22 -7.01 -6.03
CA PHE A 30 3.59 -7.38 -7.31
C PHE A 30 2.23 -6.70 -7.43
N ILE A 31 2.01 -5.95 -8.51
CA ILE A 31 0.72 -5.27 -8.73
C ILE A 31 -0.42 -6.29 -8.74
N ASP A 32 -0.24 -7.43 -9.40
CA ASP A 32 -1.28 -8.47 -9.50
C ASP A 32 -1.57 -9.17 -8.18
N LYS A 33 -0.69 -9.08 -7.17
CA LYS A 33 -1.00 -9.59 -5.82
C LYS A 33 -1.99 -8.70 -5.07
N VAL A 34 -1.91 -7.38 -5.28
CA VAL A 34 -2.73 -6.41 -4.55
C VAL A 34 -3.92 -5.90 -5.35
N CYS A 35 -3.87 -6.00 -6.68
CA CYS A 35 -4.94 -5.63 -7.60
C CYS A 35 -5.57 -6.86 -8.27
N ARG A 36 -6.72 -7.31 -7.76
CA ARG A 36 -7.45 -8.48 -8.29
C ARG A 36 -8.45 -8.12 -9.38
N ASN A 37 -8.87 -6.85 -9.44
CA ASN A 37 -9.87 -6.38 -10.39
C ASN A 37 -9.58 -4.95 -10.86
N LYS A 38 -10.41 -4.46 -11.80
CA LYS A 38 -10.29 -3.10 -12.36
C LYS A 38 -10.46 -2.01 -11.28
N SER A 39 -11.30 -2.22 -10.28
CA SER A 39 -11.51 -1.25 -9.19
C SER A 39 -10.26 -1.10 -8.32
N ASP A 40 -9.56 -2.19 -8.02
CA ASP A 40 -8.28 -2.14 -7.30
C ASP A 40 -7.23 -1.33 -8.10
N ARG A 41 -7.17 -1.53 -9.42
CA ARG A 41 -6.26 -0.77 -10.29
C ARG A 41 -6.59 0.72 -10.30
N LEU A 42 -7.86 1.10 -10.29
CA LEU A 42 -8.27 2.51 -10.17
C LEU A 42 -7.89 3.12 -8.82
N ILE A 43 -8.00 2.36 -7.73
CA ILE A 43 -7.53 2.80 -6.40
C ILE A 43 -6.02 3.03 -6.43
N LEU A 44 -5.25 2.07 -6.97
CA LEU A 44 -3.80 2.20 -7.11
C LEU A 44 -3.41 3.42 -7.93
N GLU A 45 -4.07 3.67 -9.06
CA GLU A 45 -3.84 4.87 -9.88
C GLU A 45 -4.18 6.17 -9.14
N GLY A 46 -5.25 6.18 -8.35
CA GLY A 46 -5.59 7.30 -7.48
C GLY A 46 -4.49 7.60 -6.46
N LEU A 47 -3.97 6.55 -5.81
CA LEU A 47 -2.85 6.65 -4.88
C LEU A 47 -1.56 7.15 -5.56
N CYS A 48 -1.29 6.73 -6.78
CA CYS A 48 -0.19 7.26 -7.59
C CYS A 48 -0.35 8.75 -7.88
N LYS A 49 -1.54 9.19 -8.30
CA LYS A 49 -1.83 10.62 -8.54
C LYS A 49 -1.70 11.46 -7.27
N LYS A 50 -1.97 10.87 -6.10
CA LYS A 50 -1.75 11.51 -4.78
C LYS A 50 -0.27 11.52 -4.34
N GLY A 51 0.61 10.83 -5.07
CA GLY A 51 2.03 10.68 -4.72
C GLY A 51 2.28 9.78 -3.51
N LEU A 52 1.33 8.91 -3.16
CA LEU A 52 1.43 7.98 -2.03
C LEU A 52 2.07 6.65 -2.43
N VAL A 53 1.93 6.28 -3.70
CA VAL A 53 2.44 5.02 -4.26
C VAL A 53 3.12 5.31 -5.58
N GLU A 54 4.21 4.62 -5.85
CA GLU A 54 4.84 4.57 -7.18
C GLU A 54 4.67 3.17 -7.77
N LYS A 55 4.73 3.10 -9.11
CA LYS A 55 4.68 1.86 -9.88
C LYS A 55 5.81 1.84 -10.91
N GLY A 56 6.28 0.65 -11.25
CA GLY A 56 7.32 0.47 -12.26
C GLY A 56 7.76 -0.98 -12.37
N LEU A 57 8.91 -1.22 -13.02
CA LEU A 57 9.51 -2.53 -13.07
C LEU A 57 9.91 -2.97 -11.66
N GLY A 58 9.24 -3.99 -11.12
CA GLY A 58 9.52 -4.53 -9.79
C GLY A 58 10.78 -5.41 -9.75
N GLY A 59 11.22 -5.90 -10.92
CA GLY A 59 12.42 -6.71 -11.11
C GLY A 59 12.10 -8.00 -11.85
N THR A 60 12.93 -9.01 -11.66
CA THR A 60 12.75 -10.35 -12.23
C THR A 60 12.58 -11.41 -11.13
N VAL A 61 11.69 -12.37 -11.36
CA VAL A 61 11.51 -13.57 -10.54
C VAL A 61 11.49 -14.78 -11.47
N ALA A 62 12.37 -15.76 -11.21
CA ALA A 62 12.55 -16.95 -12.05
C ALA A 62 12.83 -16.67 -13.54
N GLY A 63 13.37 -15.48 -13.87
CA GLY A 63 13.65 -15.06 -15.24
C GLY A 63 12.58 -14.14 -15.85
N ASP A 64 11.39 -14.08 -15.27
CA ASP A 64 10.29 -13.24 -15.76
C ASP A 64 10.28 -11.89 -15.06
N VAL A 65 10.12 -10.82 -15.85
CA VAL A 65 9.90 -9.47 -15.31
C VAL A 65 8.51 -9.36 -14.68
N TYR A 66 8.37 -8.53 -13.65
CA TYR A 66 7.07 -8.22 -13.08
C TYR A 66 6.89 -6.72 -12.84
N ASP A 67 5.64 -6.26 -12.96
CA ASP A 67 5.25 -4.92 -12.57
C ASP A 67 5.04 -4.85 -11.06
N GLY A 68 5.73 -3.90 -10.45
CA GLY A 68 5.73 -3.67 -9.01
C GLY A 68 5.13 -2.33 -8.62
N CYS A 69 4.73 -2.23 -7.36
CA CYS A 69 4.36 -0.99 -6.69
C CYS A 69 4.96 -0.90 -5.29
N TRP A 70 5.20 0.30 -4.80
CA TRP A 70 5.76 0.55 -3.46
C TRP A 70 5.25 1.87 -2.89
N LEU A 71 5.20 1.92 -1.55
CA LEU A 71 4.86 3.15 -0.85
C LEU A 71 5.99 4.17 -0.98
N THR A 72 5.65 5.41 -1.34
CA THR A 72 6.57 6.54 -1.18
C THR A 72 6.74 6.86 0.31
N GLN A 73 7.68 7.73 0.66
CA GLN A 73 7.80 8.22 2.03
C GLN A 73 6.47 8.83 2.53
N LYS A 74 5.82 9.62 1.67
CA LYS A 74 4.49 10.20 1.92
C LYS A 74 3.41 9.13 2.12
N GLY A 75 3.45 8.05 1.35
CA GLY A 75 2.55 6.90 1.52
C GLY A 75 2.73 6.20 2.87
N LYS A 76 3.99 6.01 3.31
CA LYS A 76 4.30 5.42 4.62
C LYS A 76 3.83 6.29 5.78
N GLU A 77 3.97 7.61 5.64
CA GLU A 77 3.46 8.58 6.62
C GLU A 77 1.93 8.55 6.70
N ALA A 78 1.25 8.59 5.56
CA ALA A 78 -0.21 8.49 5.49
C ALA A 78 -0.74 7.18 6.10
N LEU A 79 -0.03 6.07 5.89
CA LEU A 79 -0.37 4.79 6.50
C LEU A 79 -0.25 4.84 8.04
N ARG A 80 0.84 5.39 8.58
CA ARG A 80 1.04 5.55 10.02
C ARG A 80 0.02 6.47 10.66
N GLU A 81 -0.26 7.63 10.05
CA GLU A 81 -1.29 8.55 10.54
C GLU A 81 -2.68 7.89 10.53
N GLY A 82 -2.97 7.09 9.50
CA GLY A 82 -4.19 6.29 9.44
C GLY A 82 -4.28 5.26 10.55
N GLN A 83 -3.19 4.60 10.93
CA GLN A 83 -3.15 3.63 12.04
C GLN A 83 -3.33 4.29 13.41
N VAL A 84 -2.75 5.48 13.62
CA VAL A 84 -2.90 6.24 14.88
C VAL A 84 -4.35 6.67 15.09
N LYS A 85 -5.07 7.04 14.02
CA LYS A 85 -6.48 7.41 14.11
C LYS A 85 -7.39 6.25 14.52
N ASP A 86 -7.11 5.03 14.07
CA ASP A 86 -7.90 3.85 14.46
C ASP A 86 -7.68 3.50 15.93
N ALA A 87 -6.44 3.55 16.42
CA ALA A 87 -6.12 3.26 17.82
C ALA A 87 -6.82 4.23 18.80
N ILE A 88 -6.91 5.52 18.45
CA ILE A 88 -7.61 6.53 19.27
C ILE A 88 -9.14 6.29 19.27
N GLN A 89 -9.69 5.73 18.18
CA GLN A 89 -11.12 5.40 18.10
C GLN A 89 -11.48 4.13 18.89
N GLU A 90 -10.59 3.13 18.94
CA GLU A 90 -10.81 1.90 19.73
C GLU A 90 -10.73 2.16 21.24
N ASP A 91 -9.78 2.99 21.71
CA ASP A 91 -9.64 3.33 23.13
C ASP A 91 -10.82 4.16 23.68
N SER A 92 -11.54 4.87 22.81
CA SER A 92 -12.73 5.65 23.17
C SER A 92 -14.00 4.80 23.33
N SER A 93 -13.96 3.51 22.95
CA SER A 93 -15.12 2.61 22.95
C SER A 93 -15.10 1.57 24.07
N ASN A 94 -14.06 1.54 24.92
CA ASN A 94 -13.87 0.54 25.97
C ASN A 94 -13.95 1.10 27.41
N SER A 95 -14.68 2.20 27.60
CA SER A 95 -15.03 2.73 28.92
C SER A 95 -16.54 2.73 29.12
N VAL A 96 -17.12 1.54 29.33
CA VAL A 96 -18.41 1.33 30.00
C VAL A 96 -18.26 0.18 31.00
#